data_AF-A0A193SIZ8-F1
#
_entry.id   AF-A0A193SIZ8-F1
#
_cell.length_a   1.000
_cell.length_b   1.000
_cell.length_c   1.000
_cell.angle_alpha   90.00
_cell.angle_beta   90.00
_cell.angle_gamma   90.00
#
_symmetry.space_group_name_H-M   'P 1'
#
loop_
_entity.id
_entity.type
_entity.pdbx_description
1 polymer ?
#
loop_
_entity_poly.entity_id
_entity_poly.type
_entity_poly.pdbx_seq_one_letter_code
_entity_poly.pdbx_strand_id
1 'polypeptide(L)'
;MVLLVSLVFLLLLTLLGISSMQNATLQEKMAGSVTLRNQSFQKAEAALRLGESSIKMTGFTMAKCTTASCAPPVESTSLTTAGVGASGVNWIAAAGGFYGIQNLGTTATPVNRPPICTGTVTLYRVTSVAIQGTSRTVLESIYANC
;
A
#
# COMPACT_ATOMS: atom_id res chain seq x y z
N MET A 1 -43.17 -27.76 -38.50
CA MET A 1 -41.90 -28.29 -37.95
C MET A 1 -40.75 -27.29 -38.03
N VAL A 2 -40.57 -26.57 -39.15
CA VAL A 2 -39.50 -25.54 -39.31
C VAL A 2 -39.56 -24.42 -38.26
N LEU A 3 -40.76 -23.97 -37.90
CA LEU A 3 -40.96 -22.89 -36.93
C LEU A 3 -40.54 -23.29 -35.49
N LEU A 4 -40.73 -24.56 -35.13
CA LEU A 4 -40.35 -25.07 -33.81
C LEU A 4 -38.84 -25.23 -33.70
N VAL A 5 -38.19 -25.78 -34.73
CA VAL A 5 -36.74 -25.93 -34.80
C VAL A 5 -36.03 -24.58 -34.77
N SER A 6 -36.52 -23.60 -35.54
CA SER A 6 -35.96 -22.24 -35.54
C SER A 6 -36.11 -21.55 -34.18
N LEU A 7 -37.24 -21.70 -33.49
CA LEU A 7 -37.43 -21.14 -32.14
C LEU A 7 -36.44 -21.74 -31.14
N VAL A 8 -36.24 -23.07 -31.17
CA VAL A 8 -35.29 -23.75 -30.28
C VAL A 8 -33.86 -23.28 -30.55
N PHE A 9 -33.46 -23.17 -31.81
CA PHE A 9 -32.13 -22.64 -32.17
C PHE A 9 -31.95 -21.17 -31.73
N LEU A 10 -32.96 -20.31 -31.93
CA LEU A 10 -32.92 -18.92 -31.46
C LEU A 10 -32.78 -18.86 -29.94
N LEU A 11 -33.56 -19.66 -29.20
CA LEU A 11 -33.46 -19.75 -27.74
C LEU A 11 -32.04 -20.14 -27.31
N LEU A 12 -31.46 -21.18 -27.91
CA LEU A 12 -30.10 -21.62 -27.61
C LEU A 12 -29.07 -20.52 -27.88
N LEU A 13 -29.17 -19.82 -29.01
CA LEU A 13 -28.28 -18.70 -29.34
C LEU A 13 -28.41 -17.56 -28.34
N THR A 14 -29.62 -17.23 -27.89
CA THR A 14 -29.80 -16.18 -26.85
C THR A 14 -29.19 -16.58 -25.53
N LEU A 15 -29.34 -17.83 -25.08
CA LEU A 15 -28.74 -18.33 -23.84
C LEU A 15 -27.21 -18.32 -23.91
N LEU A 16 -26.63 -18.72 -25.05
CA LEU A 16 -25.19 -18.63 -25.30
C LEU A 16 -24.70 -17.18 -25.30
N GLY A 17 -25.45 -16.27 -25.92
CA GLY A 17 -25.17 -14.83 -25.92
C GLY A 17 -25.15 -14.25 -24.51
N ILE A 18 -26.17 -14.56 -23.70
CA ILE A 18 -26.25 -14.11 -22.31
C ILE A 18 -25.09 -14.66 -21.47
N SER A 19 -24.80 -15.95 -21.58
CA SER A 19 -23.67 -16.58 -20.86
C SER A 19 -22.33 -15.94 -21.21
N SER A 20 -22.09 -15.66 -22.50
CA SER A 20 -20.90 -14.95 -22.97
C SER A 20 -20.78 -13.54 -22.36
N MET A 21 -21.86 -12.76 -22.37
CA MET A 21 -21.88 -11.41 -21.78
C MET A 21 -21.66 -11.42 -20.27
N GLN A 22 -22.22 -12.41 -19.57
CA GLN A 22 -22.00 -12.59 -18.12
C GLN A 22 -20.51 -12.85 -17.83
N ASN A 23 -19.87 -13.74 -18.60
CA ASN A 23 -18.44 -14.00 -18.46
C ASN A 23 -17.59 -12.77 -18.75
N ALA A 24 -17.89 -12.01 -19.81
CA ALA A 24 -17.18 -10.77 -20.12
C ALA A 24 -17.31 -9.75 -18.98
N THR A 25 -18.50 -9.60 -18.40
CA THR A 25 -18.75 -8.72 -17.25
C THR A 25 -17.95 -9.14 -16.02
N LEU A 26 -17.84 -10.44 -15.75
CA LEU A 26 -17.03 -10.96 -14.64
C LEU A 26 -15.54 -10.69 -14.87
N GLN A 27 -15.05 -10.89 -16.09
CA GLN A 27 -13.66 -10.59 -16.46
C GLN A 27 -13.34 -9.11 -16.30
N GLU A 28 -14.25 -8.22 -16.70
CA GLU A 28 -14.10 -6.78 -16.52
C GLU A 28 -13.99 -6.40 -15.03
N LYS A 29 -14.88 -6.95 -14.18
CA LYS A 29 -14.83 -6.71 -12.73
C LYS A 29 -13.52 -7.22 -12.11
N MET A 30 -13.03 -8.38 -12.54
CA MET A 30 -11.75 -8.93 -12.07
C MET A 30 -10.57 -8.05 -12.54
N ALA A 31 -10.54 -7.65 -13.80
CA ALA A 31 -9.51 -6.77 -14.36
C ALA A 31 -9.50 -5.39 -13.66
N GLY A 32 -10.68 -4.84 -13.38
CA GLY A 32 -10.83 -3.60 -12.62
C GLY A 32 -10.29 -3.74 -11.19
N SER A 33 -10.62 -4.83 -10.49
CA SER A 33 -10.13 -5.10 -9.13
C SER A 33 -8.60 -5.22 -9.07
N VAL A 34 -7.99 -5.93 -10.02
CA VAL A 34 -6.52 -6.05 -10.12
C VAL A 34 -5.89 -4.70 -10.42
N THR A 35 -6.48 -3.91 -11.30
CA THR A 35 -5.98 -2.57 -11.65
C THR A 35 -5.99 -1.63 -10.44
N LEU A 36 -7.09 -1.62 -9.67
CA LEU A 36 -7.19 -0.81 -8.44
C LEU A 36 -6.13 -1.22 -7.40
N ARG A 37 -5.92 -2.54 -7.22
CA ARG A 37 -4.89 -3.07 -6.31
C ARG A 37 -3.47 -2.70 -6.74
N ASN A 38 -3.16 -2.78 -8.03
CA ASN A 38 -1.86 -2.41 -8.54
C ASN A 38 -1.60 -0.90 -8.37
N GLN A 39 -2.58 -0.07 -8.69
CA GLN A 39 -2.48 1.38 -8.49
C GLN A 39 -2.34 1.76 -7.00
N SER A 40 -3.08 1.12 -6.08
CA SER A 40 -2.89 1.36 -4.64
C SER A 40 -1.50 0.94 -4.18
N PHE A 41 -0.98 -0.18 -4.70
CA PHE A 41 0.38 -0.64 -4.38
C PHE A 41 1.45 0.33 -4.88
N GLN A 42 1.40 0.75 -6.14
CA GLN A 42 2.37 1.70 -6.70
C GLN A 42 2.38 3.03 -5.96
N LYS A 43 1.20 3.53 -5.57
CA LYS A 43 1.07 4.75 -4.74
C LYS A 43 1.67 4.56 -3.35
N ALA A 44 1.43 3.41 -2.71
CA ALA A 44 2.02 3.10 -1.42
C ALA A 44 3.55 3.01 -1.53
N GLU A 45 4.08 2.36 -2.56
CA GLU A 45 5.53 2.30 -2.78
C GLU A 45 6.12 3.69 -3.03
N ALA A 46 5.48 4.52 -3.84
CA ALA A 46 5.93 5.90 -4.07
C ALA A 46 5.98 6.70 -2.75
N ALA A 47 4.95 6.59 -1.91
CA ALA A 47 4.93 7.23 -0.59
C ALA A 47 6.00 6.67 0.35
N LEU A 48 6.24 5.36 0.33
CA LEU A 48 7.29 4.70 1.10
C LEU A 48 8.68 5.23 0.71
N ARG A 49 8.96 5.32 -0.59
CA ARG A 49 10.23 5.85 -1.12
C ARG A 49 10.47 7.30 -0.72
N LEU A 50 9.42 8.12 -0.65
CA LEU A 50 9.51 9.50 -0.15
C LEU A 50 9.84 9.55 1.34
N GLY A 51 9.26 8.66 2.15
CA GLY A 51 9.64 8.52 3.56
C GLY A 51 11.10 8.09 3.73
N GLU A 52 11.55 7.10 2.96
CA GLU A 52 12.95 6.64 2.95
C GLU A 52 13.93 7.73 2.49
N SER A 53 13.58 8.51 1.46
CA SER A 53 14.43 9.59 0.99
C SER A 53 14.54 10.73 2.00
N SER A 54 13.48 10.98 2.78
CA SER A 54 13.51 11.98 3.84
C SER A 54 14.51 11.64 4.95
N ILE A 55 14.65 10.36 5.29
CA ILE A 55 15.62 9.88 6.28
C ILE A 55 17.06 10.05 5.79
N LYS A 56 17.29 9.95 4.47
CA LYS A 56 18.61 10.13 3.85
C LYS A 56 19.07 11.59 3.77
N MET A 57 18.18 12.55 4.06
CA MET A 57 18.55 13.97 4.04
C MET A 57 19.54 14.29 5.16
N THR A 58 20.50 15.16 4.85
CA THR A 58 21.53 15.59 5.80
C THR A 58 20.87 16.32 6.98
N GLY A 59 21.15 15.88 8.20
CA GLY A 59 20.57 16.47 9.41
C GLY A 59 19.17 15.95 9.78
N PHE A 60 18.68 14.88 9.15
CA PHE A 60 17.45 14.24 9.61
C PHE A 60 17.62 13.67 11.02
N THR A 61 16.87 14.22 11.97
CA THR A 61 16.84 13.75 13.36
C THR A 61 15.40 13.66 13.84
N MET A 62 15.05 12.55 14.47
CA MET A 62 13.73 12.32 15.04
C MET A 62 13.86 11.72 16.43
N ALA A 63 13.00 12.16 17.36
CA ALA A 63 12.96 11.58 18.70
C ALA A 63 12.66 10.08 18.63
N LYS A 64 13.38 9.29 19.45
CA LYS A 64 13.12 7.85 19.59
C LYS A 64 11.69 7.63 20.09
N CYS A 65 11.01 6.64 19.55
CA CYS A 65 9.72 6.19 20.07
C CYS A 65 9.89 5.60 21.49
N THR A 66 8.94 5.87 22.39
CA THR A 66 9.08 5.53 23.83
C THR A 66 8.10 4.49 24.34
N THR A 67 6.95 4.29 23.69
CA THR A 67 5.92 3.31 24.10
C THR A 67 5.08 2.83 22.90
N ALA A 68 3.81 3.26 22.79
CA ALA A 68 2.84 2.88 21.76
C ALA A 68 3.24 3.37 20.35
N SER A 69 4.06 4.41 20.28
CA SER A 69 4.61 4.94 19.02
C SER A 69 5.73 4.10 18.43
N CYS A 70 6.14 2.99 19.07
CA CYS A 70 7.04 1.99 18.47
C CYS A 70 6.29 0.80 17.84
N ALA A 71 5.02 0.60 18.21
CA ALA A 71 4.20 -0.44 17.60
C ALA A 71 3.84 -0.05 16.15
N PRO A 72 3.56 -1.02 15.27
CA PRO A 72 2.98 -0.72 13.97
C PRO A 72 1.74 0.18 14.13
N PRO A 73 1.61 1.27 13.35
CA PRO A 73 0.51 2.23 13.54
C PRO A 73 -0.86 1.59 13.32
N VAL A 74 -1.75 1.67 14.29
CA VAL A 74 -3.08 1.03 14.23
C VAL A 74 -3.99 1.72 13.22
N GLU A 75 -3.82 3.03 13.06
CA GLU A 75 -4.55 3.86 12.12
C GLU A 75 -4.15 3.61 10.66
N SER A 76 -3.09 2.85 10.37
CA SER A 76 -2.68 2.53 8.99
C SER A 76 -3.81 1.93 8.14
N THR A 77 -4.76 1.24 8.78
CA THR A 77 -5.93 0.62 8.15
C THR A 77 -7.14 1.55 7.98
N SER A 78 -7.18 2.67 8.70
CA SER A 78 -8.33 3.60 8.73
C SER A 78 -7.98 5.04 8.36
N LEU A 79 -6.69 5.36 8.19
CA LEU A 79 -6.18 6.69 7.87
C LEU A 79 -6.76 7.21 6.56
N THR A 80 -7.27 8.44 6.57
CA THR A 80 -7.81 9.15 5.39
C THR A 80 -7.27 10.57 5.26
N THR A 81 -6.61 11.09 6.29
CA THR A 81 -6.10 12.46 6.38
C THR A 81 -4.70 12.47 6.96
N ALA A 82 -3.92 13.49 6.61
CA ALA A 82 -2.60 13.72 7.19
C ALA A 82 -2.71 14.31 8.60
N GLY A 83 -1.68 14.10 9.42
CA GLY A 83 -1.62 14.58 10.81
C GLY A 83 -1.18 13.50 11.79
N VAL A 84 -1.20 13.84 13.08
CA VAL A 84 -0.81 12.91 14.15
C VAL A 84 -1.93 11.90 14.38
N GLY A 85 -1.63 10.62 14.13
CA GLY A 85 -2.57 9.53 14.34
C GLY A 85 -2.62 9.05 15.80
N ALA A 86 -3.50 8.09 16.07
CA ALA A 86 -3.70 7.54 17.42
C ALA A 86 -2.44 6.88 18.01
N SER A 87 -1.58 6.31 17.17
CA SER A 87 -0.27 5.77 17.58
C SER A 87 0.79 6.87 17.84
N GLY A 88 0.44 8.15 17.72
CA GLY A 88 1.39 9.27 17.87
C GLY A 88 2.34 9.45 16.68
N VAL A 89 2.08 8.74 15.58
CA VAL A 89 2.85 8.88 14.33
C VAL A 89 2.31 10.05 13.53
N ASN A 90 3.20 10.93 13.08
CA ASN A 90 2.84 12.03 12.21
C ASN A 90 2.77 11.54 10.76
N TRP A 91 1.57 11.51 10.19
CA TRP A 91 1.31 11.13 8.81
C TRP A 91 1.45 12.31 7.88
N ILE A 92 2.37 12.21 6.93
CA ILE A 92 2.65 13.22 5.93
C ILE A 92 1.97 12.80 4.62
N ALA A 93 1.28 13.73 3.98
CA ALA A 93 0.67 13.49 2.67
C ALA A 93 1.75 13.33 1.59
N ALA A 94 1.57 12.31 0.74
CA ALA A 94 2.34 12.06 -0.46
C ALA A 94 1.39 11.93 -1.66
N ALA A 95 1.92 11.96 -2.88
CA ALA A 95 1.12 11.86 -4.10
C ALA A 95 0.32 10.54 -4.14
N GLY A 96 -0.96 10.59 -3.76
CA GLY A 96 -1.85 9.43 -3.74
C GLY A 96 -1.76 8.54 -2.49
N GLY A 97 -1.14 9.00 -1.41
CA GLY A 97 -1.02 8.25 -0.16
C GLY A 97 -0.48 9.08 1.01
N PHE A 98 -0.08 8.39 2.07
CA PHE A 98 0.49 8.94 3.28
C PHE A 98 1.68 8.11 3.70
N TYR A 99 2.63 8.72 4.38
CA TYR A 99 3.70 7.98 5.05
C TYR A 99 3.95 8.55 6.44
N GLY A 100 4.38 7.68 7.36
CA GLY A 100 4.76 8.00 8.72
C GLY A 100 6.11 7.36 9.02
N ILE A 101 6.92 8.04 9.83
CA ILE A 101 8.26 7.60 10.22
C ILE A 101 8.30 7.41 11.73
N GLN A 102 8.90 6.31 12.19
CA GLN A 102 9.10 6.00 13.60
C GLN A 102 10.58 5.67 13.84
N ASN A 103 11.24 6.36 14.76
CA ASN A 103 12.60 6.03 15.16
C ASN A 103 12.59 4.91 16.22
N LEU A 104 12.99 3.71 15.83
CA LEU A 104 13.02 2.51 16.69
C LEU A 104 14.23 2.49 17.65
N GLY A 105 15.17 3.41 17.48
CA GLY A 105 16.39 3.52 18.26
C GLY A 105 17.61 2.99 17.54
N THR A 106 18.69 2.81 18.29
CA THR A 106 20.03 2.58 17.75
C THR A 106 20.50 1.15 18.00
N THR A 107 21.14 0.51 17.02
CA THR A 107 21.76 -0.82 17.16
C THR A 107 23.18 -0.86 16.61
N ALA A 108 24.06 -1.60 17.27
CA ALA A 108 25.43 -1.84 16.80
C ALA A 108 25.51 -3.03 15.82
N THR A 109 24.48 -3.89 15.79
CA THR A 109 24.45 -5.16 15.05
C THR A 109 23.23 -5.24 14.12
N PRO A 110 23.08 -4.34 13.14
CA PRO A 110 22.02 -4.47 12.15
C PRO A 110 22.28 -5.70 11.25
N VAL A 111 21.21 -6.42 10.88
CA VAL A 111 21.31 -7.59 9.98
C VAL A 111 21.91 -7.21 8.63
N ASN A 112 21.46 -6.09 8.06
CA ASN A 112 22.00 -5.53 6.83
C ASN A 112 22.58 -4.15 7.11
N ARG A 113 23.90 -4.11 7.33
CA ARG A 113 24.64 -2.88 7.62
C ARG A 113 25.06 -2.19 6.32
N PRO A 114 24.73 -0.90 6.11
CA PRO A 114 25.33 -0.14 5.01
C PRO A 114 26.86 -0.07 5.20
N PRO A 115 27.68 -0.36 4.17
CA PRO A 115 29.13 -0.39 4.30
C PRO A 115 29.74 0.97 4.65
N ILE A 116 29.01 2.06 4.41
CA ILE A 116 29.39 3.44 4.76
C ILE A 116 29.30 3.74 6.26
N CYS A 117 28.56 2.93 7.03
CA CYS A 117 28.34 3.19 8.44
C CYS A 117 29.38 2.48 9.31
N THR A 118 30.07 3.19 10.20
CA THR A 118 30.94 2.64 11.27
C THR A 118 30.31 2.87 12.65
N GLY A 119 30.34 1.89 13.56
CA GLY A 119 29.70 1.99 14.88
C GLY A 119 28.18 1.69 14.90
N THR A 120 27.40 2.51 15.58
CA THR A 120 25.96 2.28 15.81
C THR A 120 25.12 2.95 14.71
N VAL A 121 24.08 2.26 14.24
CA VAL A 121 23.10 2.81 13.27
C VAL A 121 21.76 3.08 13.94
N THR A 122 21.02 4.07 13.46
CA THR A 122 19.64 4.35 13.88
C THR A 122 18.67 3.64 12.96
N LEU A 123 17.71 2.91 13.54
CA LEU A 123 16.66 2.21 12.80
C LEU A 123 15.41 3.07 12.74
N TYR A 124 14.89 3.26 11.52
CA TYR A 124 13.64 3.94 11.26
C TYR A 124 12.67 2.97 10.62
N ARG A 125 11.45 2.87 11.15
CA ARG A 125 10.34 2.25 10.44
C ARG A 125 9.65 3.32 9.62
N VAL A 126 9.46 3.06 8.34
CA VAL A 126 8.62 3.85 7.45
C VAL A 126 7.38 3.04 7.15
N THR A 127 6.21 3.56 7.51
CA THR A 127 4.93 2.98 7.15
C THR A 127 4.26 3.87 6.13
N SER A 128 3.81 3.30 5.02
CA SER A 128 3.10 4.00 3.96
C SER A 128 1.70 3.41 3.79
N VAL A 129 0.76 4.27 3.40
CA VAL A 129 -0.64 3.91 3.20
C VAL A 129 -1.12 4.59 1.93
N ALA A 130 -1.69 3.85 1.00
CA ALA A 130 -2.33 4.42 -0.18
C ALA A 130 -3.70 3.80 -0.42
N ILE A 131 -4.59 4.60 -0.98
CA ILE A 131 -5.98 4.22 -1.23
C ILE A 131 -6.31 4.53 -2.70
N GLN A 132 -6.81 3.52 -3.41
CA GLN A 132 -7.33 3.65 -4.77
C GLN A 132 -8.68 2.96 -4.87
N GLY A 133 -9.75 3.74 -4.97
CA GLY A 133 -11.12 3.22 -4.93
C GLY A 133 -11.37 2.44 -3.64
N THR A 134 -11.69 1.15 -3.78
CA THR A 134 -11.90 0.23 -2.66
C THR A 134 -10.64 -0.49 -2.18
N SER A 135 -9.50 -0.31 -2.88
CA SER A 135 -8.24 -0.94 -2.52
C SER A 135 -7.41 -0.05 -1.60
N ARG A 136 -7.04 -0.57 -0.43
CA ARG A 136 -6.04 0.03 0.47
C ARG A 136 -4.80 -0.86 0.49
N THR A 137 -3.64 -0.24 0.37
CA THR A 137 -2.35 -0.91 0.54
C THR A 137 -1.57 -0.23 1.65
N VAL A 138 -1.04 -1.05 2.57
CA VAL A 138 -0.14 -0.60 3.63
C VAL A 138 1.19 -1.31 3.41
N LEU A 139 2.28 -0.55 3.31
CA LEU A 139 3.63 -1.10 3.21
C LEU A 139 4.46 -0.60 4.39
N GLU A 140 5.34 -1.46 4.89
CA GLU A 140 6.28 -1.15 5.94
C GLU A 140 7.70 -1.50 5.48
N SER A 141 8.64 -0.59 5.73
CA SER A 141 10.08 -0.86 5.61
C SER A 141 10.82 -0.43 6.86
N ILE A 142 11.91 -1.15 7.17
CA ILE A 142 12.84 -0.77 8.23
C ILE A 142 14.14 -0.33 7.57
N TYR A 143 14.47 0.94 7.73
CA TYR A 143 15.61 1.60 7.14
C TYR A 143 16.66 1.89 8.20
N ALA A 144 17.91 1.47 7.96
CA ALA A 144 19.04 1.76 8.83
C ALA A 144 19.79 2.99 8.30
N ASN A 145 19.94 4.01 9.14
CA ASN A 145 20.70 5.22 8.82
C ASN A 145 21.84 5.44 9.81
N CYS A 146 22.99 5.83 9.29
CA CYS A 146 24.01 6.58 10.00
C CYS A 146 24.01 8.01 9.40
#